data_AF-A0A935F614-F1
#
_entry.id   AF-A0A935F614-F1
#
_cell.length_a   1.000
_cell.length_b   1.000
_cell.length_c   1.000
_cell.angle_alpha   90.00
_cell.angle_beta   90.00
_cell.angle_gamma   90.00
#
_symmetry.space_group_name_H-M   'P 1'
#
loop_
_entity.id
_entity.type
_entity.pdbx_description
1 polymer ?
#
loop_
_entity_poly.entity_id
_entity_poly.type
_entity_poly.pdbx_seq_one_letter_code
_entity_poly.pdbx_strand_id
1 'polypeptide(L)'
;MAYMTVLLVVLLGVAVWLYFHTNPPGVPARQLAICNALVFLVAVPAGIAVGGVLYAGAIAAKGDQTALPIYLSIMAGGTVFLIAMMLGGMVRSFFVFPPEKRAASAQVPPYRTPYG
;
A
#
# COMPACT_ATOMS: atom_id res chain seq x y z
N MET A 1 -4.64 -14.01 19.04
CA MET A 1 -3.70 -14.03 17.89
C MET A 1 -4.43 -14.14 16.55
N ALA A 2 -5.18 -15.21 16.29
CA ALA A 2 -5.87 -15.41 15.01
C ALA A 2 -6.71 -14.21 14.54
N TYR A 3 -7.53 -13.63 15.42
CA TYR A 3 -8.36 -12.46 15.09
C TYR A 3 -7.54 -11.26 14.57
N MET A 4 -6.43 -10.91 15.24
CA MET A 4 -5.59 -9.78 14.81
C MET A 4 -4.85 -10.06 13.50
N THR A 5 -4.40 -11.30 13.29
CA THR A 5 -3.78 -11.71 12.01
C THR A 5 -4.80 -11.64 10.87
N VAL A 6 -6.03 -12.11 11.08
CA VAL A 6 -7.11 -12.00 10.10
C VAL A 6 -7.41 -10.54 9.78
N LEU A 7 -7.52 -9.69 10.81
CA LEU A 7 -7.77 -8.25 10.63
C LEU A 7 -6.64 -7.59 9.81
N LEU A 8 -5.38 -7.93 10.08
CA LEU A 8 -4.24 -7.47 9.29
C LEU A 8 -4.33 -7.91 7.83
N VAL A 9 -4.64 -9.19 7.57
CA VAL A 9 -4.79 -9.71 6.20
C VAL A 9 -5.91 -8.97 5.46
N VAL A 10 -7.05 -8.72 6.13
CA VAL A 10 -8.15 -7.94 5.58
C VAL A 10 -7.70 -6.50 5.29
N LEU A 11 -7.00 -5.83 6.22
CA LEU A 11 -6.48 -4.48 6.03
C LEU A 11 -5.50 -4.40 4.86
N LEU A 12 -4.59 -5.37 4.73
CA LEU A 12 -3.68 -5.46 3.59
C LEU A 12 -4.46 -5.64 2.30
N GLY A 13 -5.42 -6.57 2.26
CA GLY A 13 -6.28 -6.78 1.09
C GLY A 13 -7.04 -5.51 0.67
N VAL A 14 -7.63 -4.80 1.64
CA VAL A 14 -8.34 -3.53 1.40
C VAL A 14 -7.39 -2.44 0.94
N ALA A 15 -6.21 -2.30 1.55
CA ALA A 15 -5.22 -1.30 1.14
C ALA A 15 -4.77 -1.51 -0.31
N VAL A 16 -4.51 -2.77 -0.67
CA VAL A 16 -4.15 -3.17 -2.03
C VAL A 16 -5.28 -2.89 -3.01
N TRP A 17 -6.50 -3.29 -2.64
CA TRP A 17 -7.70 -3.05 -3.44
C TRP A 17 -7.89 -1.55 -3.72
N LEU A 18 -7.90 -0.74 -2.66
CA LEU A 18 -8.03 0.71 -2.74
C LEU A 18 -6.90 1.31 -3.58
N TYR A 19 -5.67 0.82 -3.43
CA TYR A 19 -4.54 1.34 -4.18
C TYR A 19 -4.70 1.16 -5.70
N PHE A 20 -5.29 0.05 -6.15
CA PHE A 20 -5.57 -0.19 -7.58
C PHE A 20 -6.89 0.42 -8.08
N HIS A 21 -7.86 0.70 -7.20
CA HIS A 21 -9.18 1.21 -7.59
C HIS A 21 -9.39 2.71 -7.38
N THR A 22 -8.53 3.38 -6.61
CA THR A 22 -8.54 4.84 -6.43
C THR A 22 -7.86 5.55 -7.61
N ASN A 23 -8.36 5.30 -8.82
CA ASN A 23 -7.86 5.89 -10.05
C ASN A 23 -8.69 7.14 -10.37
N PRO A 24 -8.10 8.34 -10.37
CA PRO A 24 -8.84 9.53 -10.76
C PRO A 24 -9.16 9.52 -12.26
N PRO A 25 -10.28 10.15 -12.66
CA PRO A 25 -10.73 10.18 -14.05
C PRO A 25 -9.72 10.93 -14.95
N GLY A 26 -9.44 10.39 -16.13
CA GLY A 26 -8.62 11.05 -17.17
C GLY A 26 -7.18 10.58 -17.32
N VAL A 27 -6.76 9.50 -16.63
CA VAL A 27 -5.39 8.93 -16.76
C VAL A 27 -5.40 7.61 -17.52
N PRO A 28 -4.39 7.36 -18.40
CA PRO A 28 -4.23 6.06 -19.05
C PRO A 28 -4.00 4.96 -18.02
N ALA A 29 -5.01 4.09 -17.85
CA ALA A 29 -5.05 3.00 -16.87
C ALA A 29 -3.79 2.11 -16.90
N ARG A 30 -3.19 1.94 -18.08
CA ARG A 30 -1.98 1.12 -18.26
C ARG A 30 -0.75 1.70 -17.56
N GLN A 31 -0.50 3.01 -17.63
CA GLN A 31 0.64 3.64 -16.96
C GLN A 31 0.47 3.57 -15.43
N LEU A 32 -0.76 3.81 -14.96
CA LEU A 32 -1.07 3.75 -13.54
C LEU A 32 -0.93 2.33 -12.98
N ALA A 33 -1.37 1.32 -13.74
CA ALA A 33 -1.20 -0.09 -13.38
C ALA A 33 0.29 -0.50 -13.29
N ILE A 34 1.13 -0.03 -14.22
CA ILE A 34 2.59 -0.28 -14.20
C ILE A 34 3.23 0.38 -12.98
N CYS A 35 2.93 1.65 -12.71
CA CYS A 35 3.43 2.33 -11.51
C CYS A 35 3.00 1.60 -10.23
N ASN A 36 1.74 1.16 -10.17
CA ASN A 36 1.24 0.43 -9.01
C ASN A 36 1.94 -0.92 -8.85
N ALA A 37 2.17 -1.65 -9.94
CA ALA A 37 2.90 -2.92 -9.93
C ALA A 37 4.37 -2.75 -9.49
N LEU A 38 5.05 -1.68 -9.93
CA LEU A 38 6.41 -1.38 -9.50
C LEU A 38 6.49 -1.08 -8.00
N VAL A 39 5.56 -0.30 -7.46
CA VAL A 39 5.49 -0.03 -6.02
C VAL A 39 5.26 -1.33 -5.26
N PHE A 40 4.41 -2.21 -5.76
CA PHE A 40 4.16 -3.51 -5.17
C PHE A 40 5.39 -4.42 -5.16
N LEU A 41 6.12 -4.44 -6.28
CA LEU A 41 7.37 -5.19 -6.41
C LEU A 41 8.43 -4.75 -5.42
N VAL A 42 8.39 -3.51 -4.93
CA VAL A 42 9.31 -3.00 -3.89
C VAL A 42 8.74 -3.21 -2.49
N ALA A 43 7.44 -2.98 -2.30
CA ALA A 43 6.78 -3.03 -1.00
C ALA A 43 6.75 -4.46 -0.42
N VAL A 44 6.51 -5.48 -1.25
CA VAL A 44 6.43 -6.88 -0.80
C VAL A 44 7.78 -7.38 -0.28
N PRO A 45 8.89 -7.28 -1.03
CA PRO A 45 10.21 -7.68 -0.52
C PRO A 45 10.63 -6.87 0.70
N ALA A 46 10.35 -5.56 0.74
CA ALA A 46 10.69 -4.71 1.89
C ALA A 46 9.97 -5.17 3.17
N GLY A 47 8.67 -5.45 3.08
CA GLY A 47 7.90 -5.97 4.22
C GLY A 47 8.42 -7.32 4.72
N ILE A 48 8.71 -8.25 3.79
CA ILE A 48 9.24 -9.59 4.12
C ILE A 48 10.63 -9.49 4.76
N ALA A 49 11.54 -8.71 4.15
CA ALA A 49 12.91 -8.57 4.61
C ALA A 49 12.96 -7.92 5.99
N VAL A 50 12.24 -6.81 6.20
CA VAL A 50 12.27 -6.11 7.49
C VAL A 50 11.59 -6.93 8.59
N GLY A 51 10.43 -7.53 8.33
CA GLY A 51 9.76 -8.41 9.28
C GLY A 51 10.63 -9.62 9.67
N GLY A 52 11.27 -10.24 8.67
CA GLY A 52 12.17 -11.38 8.88
C GLY A 52 13.43 -11.01 9.66
N VAL A 53 14.15 -9.96 9.26
CA VAL A 53 15.43 -9.56 9.89
C VAL A 53 15.23 -9.13 11.34
N LEU A 54 14.18 -8.36 11.64
CA LEU A 54 13.96 -7.83 12.99
C LEU A 54 13.74 -8.92 14.05
N TYR A 55 13.17 -10.06 13.67
CA TYR A 55 12.77 -11.10 14.62
C TYR A 55 13.40 -12.46 14.37
N ALA A 56 14.29 -12.60 13.37
CA ALA A 56 15.01 -13.84 13.07
C ALA A 56 15.72 -14.41 14.31
N GLY A 57 16.42 -13.57 15.07
CA GLY A 57 17.11 -13.99 16.30
C GLY A 57 16.17 -14.41 17.42
N ALA A 58 15.01 -13.74 17.56
CA ALA A 58 14.01 -14.07 18.57
C ALA A 58 13.25 -15.36 18.26
N ILE A 59 13.03 -15.66 16.97
CA ILE A 59 12.42 -16.91 16.50
C ILE A 59 13.40 -18.08 16.71
N ALA A 60 14.69 -17.88 16.39
CA ALA A 60 15.71 -18.92 16.54
C ALA A 60 16.04 -19.26 18.00
N ALA A 61 15.99 -18.28 18.91
CA ALA A 61 16.39 -18.46 20.31
C ALA A 61 15.28 -19.02 21.23
N LYS A 62 14.00 -18.89 20.87
CA LYS A 62 12.87 -19.27 21.73
C LYS A 62 11.92 -20.25 21.04
N GLY A 63 12.38 -21.49 20.83
CA GLY A 63 11.63 -22.56 20.15
C GLY A 63 10.23 -22.85 20.72
N ASP A 64 10.01 -22.62 22.03
CA ASP A 64 8.74 -22.92 22.72
C ASP A 64 7.80 -21.70 22.85
N GLN A 65 8.30 -20.48 22.58
CA GLN A 65 7.53 -19.22 22.64
C GLN A 65 7.54 -18.48 21.29
N THR A 66 7.73 -19.21 20.18
CA THR A 66 7.88 -18.64 18.82
C THR A 66 6.66 -17.88 18.33
N ALA A 67 5.47 -18.12 18.88
CA ALA A 67 4.23 -17.48 18.46
C ALA A 67 4.23 -15.95 18.60
N LEU A 68 4.89 -15.40 19.63
CA LEU A 68 4.95 -13.95 19.85
C LEU A 68 5.93 -13.24 18.89
N PRO A 69 7.19 -13.71 18.72
CA PRO A 69 8.10 -13.18 17.70
C PRO A 69 7.56 -13.27 16.27
N ILE A 70 6.87 -14.36 15.92
CA ILE A 70 6.24 -14.53 14.60
C ILE A 70 5.10 -13.51 14.41
N TYR A 71 4.29 -13.28 15.43
CA TYR A 71 3.25 -12.26 15.35
C TYR A 71 3.84 -10.85 15.14
N LEU A 72 4.90 -10.52 15.89
CA LEU A 72 5.57 -9.22 15.79
C LEU A 72 6.26 -9.02 14.43
N SER A 73 6.84 -10.07 13.86
CA SER A 73 7.45 -10.01 12.52
C SER A 73 6.42 -9.73 11.43
N ILE A 74 5.26 -10.36 11.50
CA ILE A 74 4.15 -10.14 10.57
C ILE A 74 3.60 -8.72 10.70
N MET A 75 3.40 -8.23 11.93
CA MET A 75 2.93 -6.86 12.18
C MET A 75 3.92 -5.82 11.65
N ALA A 76 5.20 -5.96 11.99
CA ALA A 76 6.24 -5.04 11.54
C ALA A 76 6.39 -5.05 10.01
N GLY A 77 6.40 -6.24 9.39
CA GLY A 77 6.44 -6.39 7.93
C GLY A 77 5.22 -5.77 7.25
N GLY A 78 4.02 -5.96 7.81
CA GLY A 78 2.79 -5.34 7.32
C GLY A 78 2.82 -3.81 7.41
N THR A 79 3.35 -3.24 8.50
CA THR A 79 3.51 -1.79 8.63
C THR A 79 4.48 -1.23 7.58
N VAL A 80 5.63 -1.87 7.38
CA VAL A 80 6.61 -1.46 6.36
C VAL A 80 6.01 -1.52 4.95
N PHE A 81 5.24 -2.57 4.67
CA PHE A 81 4.51 -2.69 3.40
C PHE A 81 3.55 -1.51 3.20
N LEU A 82 2.74 -1.17 4.20
CA LEU A 82 1.79 -0.05 4.12
C LEU A 82 2.50 1.30 3.94
N ILE A 83 3.63 1.52 4.61
CA ILE A 83 4.46 2.72 4.43
C ILE A 83 5.00 2.81 3.00
N ALA A 84 5.53 1.70 2.46
CA ALA A 84 6.04 1.66 1.09
C ALA A 84 4.94 1.92 0.06
N MET A 85 3.75 1.36 0.25
CA MET A 85 2.56 1.63 -0.56
C MET A 85 2.14 3.10 -0.48
N MET A 86 2.16 3.70 0.71
CA MET A 86 1.85 5.12 0.91
C MET A 86 2.86 6.01 0.17
N LEU A 87 4.16 5.77 0.33
CA LEU A 87 5.22 6.49 -0.38
C LEU A 87 5.10 6.32 -1.90
N GLY A 88 4.84 5.10 -2.37
CA GLY A 88 4.58 4.84 -3.79
C GLY A 88 3.33 5.57 -4.32
N GLY A 89 2.29 5.68 -3.49
CA GLY A 89 1.09 6.48 -3.76
C GLY A 89 1.39 7.99 -3.86
N MET A 90 2.31 8.50 -3.05
CA MET A 90 2.78 9.88 -3.15
C MET A 90 3.60 10.09 -4.42
N VAL A 91 4.55 9.19 -4.71
CA VAL A 91 5.39 9.24 -5.92
C VAL A 91 4.53 9.18 -7.18
N ARG A 92 3.62 8.20 -7.30
CA ARG A 92 2.69 8.14 -8.45
C ARG A 92 1.86 9.42 -8.55
N SER A 93 1.46 9.99 -7.41
CA SER A 93 0.72 11.25 -7.40
C SER A 93 1.56 12.36 -8.03
N PHE A 94 2.84 12.52 -7.68
CA PHE A 94 3.69 13.57 -8.26
C PHE A 94 4.00 13.38 -9.75
N PHE A 95 4.29 12.14 -10.18
CA PHE A 95 4.71 11.86 -11.57
C PHE A 95 3.54 11.71 -12.55
N VAL A 96 2.42 11.14 -12.12
CA VAL A 96 1.23 10.95 -12.98
C VAL A 96 0.30 12.18 -12.89
N PHE A 97 0.34 12.94 -11.78
CA PHE A 97 -0.43 14.16 -11.57
C PHE A 97 0.46 15.33 -11.13
N PRO A 98 1.09 16.05 -12.07
CA PRO A 98 1.76 17.30 -11.75
C PRO A 98 0.77 18.23 -11.02
N PRO A 99 1.23 19.00 -10.02
CA PRO A 99 0.37 19.89 -9.23
C PRO A 99 -0.47 20.84 -10.10
N GLU A 100 0.05 21.23 -11.26
CA GLU A 100 -0.61 22.05 -12.28
C GLU A 100 -1.93 21.42 -12.80
N LYS A 101 -1.96 20.09 -12.99
CA LYS A 101 -3.16 19.38 -13.45
C LYS A 101 -4.17 19.13 -12.33
N ARG A 102 -3.70 19.06 -11.08
CA ARG A 102 -4.59 18.92 -9.90
C ARG A 102 -5.40 20.19 -9.64
N ALA A 103 -4.79 21.37 -9.85
CA ALA A 103 -5.46 22.66 -9.73
C ALA A 103 -6.55 22.85 -10.80
N ALA A 104 -6.30 22.41 -12.03
CA ALA A 104 -7.29 22.46 -13.11
C ALA A 104 -8.52 21.57 -12.85
N SER A 105 -8.34 20.39 -12.25
CA SER A 105 -9.46 19.51 -11.85
C SER A 105 -10.28 20.08 -10.69
N ALA A 106 -9.68 20.88 -9.81
CA ALA A 106 -10.37 21.57 -8.73
C ALA A 106 -11.16 22.81 -9.20
N GLN A 107 -10.86 23.31 -10.41
CA GLN A 107 -11.51 24.49 -11.00
C GLN A 107 -12.76 24.19 -11.83
N VAL A 108 -13.16 22.91 -12.01
CA VAL A 108 -14.42 22.60 -12.70
C VAL A 108 -15.59 23.02 -11.80
N PRO A 109 -16.41 24.03 -12.16
CA PRO A 109 -17.56 24.43 -11.37
C PRO A 109 -18.59 23.27 -11.34
N PRO A 110 -19.37 23.10 -10.26
CA PRO A 110 -20.28 21.96 -10.07
C PRO A 110 -21.51 21.91 -11.00
N TYR A 111 -21.51 22.57 -12.15
CA TYR A 111 -22.66 22.61 -13.06
C TYR A 111 -22.26 22.36 -14.52
N ARG A 112 -22.21 21.07 -14.90
CA ARG A 112 -22.58 20.61 -16.24
C ARG A 112 -23.00 19.15 -16.16
N THR A 113 -24.25 18.93 -15.81
CA THR A 113 -24.96 17.68 -16.10
C THR A 113 -25.15 17.55 -17.63
N PRO A 114 -25.12 16.34 -18.21
CA PRO A 114 -25.28 16.13 -19.66
C PRO A 114 -26.73 16.13 -20.15
N TYR A 115 -27.70 16.50 -19.30
CA TYR A 115 -29.07 16.75 -19.73
C TYR A 115 -29.24 18.26 -19.85
N GLY A 116 -29.42 18.72 -21.08
CA GLY A 116 -29.56 20.14 -21.44
C GLY A 116 -30.78 20.83 -20.85
#